data_AF-A0A0N9I3V5-F1
#
_entry.id   AF-A0A0N9I3V5-F1
#
_cell.length_a   1.000
_cell.length_b   1.000
_cell.length_c   1.000
_cell.angle_alpha   90.00
_cell.angle_beta   90.00
_cell.angle_gamma   90.00
#
_symmetry.space_group_name_H-M   'P 1'
#
loop_
_entity.id
_entity.type
_entity.pdbx_description
1 polymer ?
#
loop_
_entity_poly.entity_id
_entity_poly.type
_entity_poly.pdbx_seq_one_letter_code
_entity_poly.pdbx_strand_id
1 'polypeptide(L)'
;MVAGGTRPYGGPFPAPGGDHRIWRNEVAQPGALALLAIGRYDVKVSTGPGGGQVVTAYGTDLGPLDAPARAPVERTPEIVEARANWFGPCPYAGVGDQSGRRERLAASRH
;
A
#
# COMPACT_ATOMS: atom_id res chain seq x y z
N MET A 1 6.81 -2.11 6.22
CA MET A 1 5.48 -2.71 6.51
C MET A 1 4.40 -1.79 5.98
N VAL A 2 3.42 -2.31 5.25
CA VAL A 2 2.28 -1.59 4.66
C VAL A 2 1.04 -2.48 4.79
N ALA A 3 -0.11 -1.90 5.10
CA ALA A 3 -1.38 -2.60 5.22
C ALA A 3 -2.50 -1.74 4.62
N GLY A 4 -3.61 -2.37 4.24
CA GLY A 4 -4.83 -1.63 3.89
C GLY A 4 -5.38 -0.87 5.11
N GLY A 5 -5.79 0.38 4.91
CA GLY A 5 -6.28 1.28 5.97
C GLY A 5 -5.37 2.47 6.27
N THR A 6 -5.90 3.48 6.95
CA THR A 6 -5.14 4.67 7.32
C THR A 6 -4.26 4.38 8.53
N ARG A 7 -3.07 4.99 8.56
CA ARG A 7 -2.22 5.01 9.74
C ARG A 7 -2.66 6.16 10.64
N PRO A 8 -3.17 5.90 11.85
CA PRO A 8 -3.57 6.97 12.75
C PRO A 8 -2.37 7.71 13.39
N TYR A 9 -1.14 7.17 13.32
CA TYR A 9 0.06 7.74 13.96
C TYR A 9 1.34 7.64 13.12
N GLY A 10 2.26 8.59 13.30
CA GLY A 10 3.50 8.80 12.53
C GLY A 10 4.70 7.91 12.89
N GLY A 11 4.55 6.87 13.71
CA GLY A 11 5.65 6.00 14.10
C GLY A 11 5.19 4.70 14.77
N PRO A 12 6.07 3.69 14.88
CA PRO A 12 5.80 2.53 15.72
C PRO A 12 5.76 2.92 17.20
N PHE A 13 4.88 2.28 17.97
CA PHE A 13 4.96 2.33 19.43
C PHE A 13 6.03 1.34 19.91
N PRO A 14 6.90 1.71 20.87
CA PRO A 14 7.81 0.76 21.48
C PRO A 14 7.03 -0.37 22.16
N ALA A 15 7.36 -1.62 21.86
CA ALA A 15 6.81 -2.80 22.51
C ALA A 15 7.94 -3.72 22.98
N PRO A 16 7.72 -4.52 24.05
CA PRO A 16 8.70 -5.53 24.45
C PRO A 16 8.98 -6.49 23.28
N GLY A 17 10.22 -6.50 22.79
CA GLY A 17 10.63 -7.34 21.66
C GLY A 17 10.51 -6.71 20.26
N GLY A 18 10.11 -5.44 20.13
CA GLY A 18 10.16 -4.74 18.82
C GLY A 18 9.21 -3.56 18.66
N ASP A 19 8.85 -3.29 17.40
CA ASP A 19 7.93 -2.23 17.01
C ASP A 19 6.48 -2.73 16.93
N HIS A 20 5.54 -2.01 17.56
CA HIS A 20 4.11 -2.25 17.37
C HIS A 20 3.49 -1.17 16.47
N ARG A 21 2.73 -1.59 15.45
CA ARG A 21 2.01 -0.70 14.52
C ARG A 21 0.54 -1.07 14.44
N ILE A 22 -0.31 -0.03 14.40
CA ILE A 22 -1.78 -0.15 14.36
C ILE A 22 -2.27 0.55 13.09
N TRP A 23 -3.21 -0.07 12.38
CA TRP A 23 -3.95 0.50 11.25
C TRP A 23 -5.44 0.51 11.57
N ARG A 24 -6.15 1.50 11.04
CA ARG A 24 -7.60 1.61 11.22
C ARG A 24 -8.28 1.61 9.85
N ASN A 25 -9.32 0.79 9.73
CA ASN A 25 -10.29 0.90 8.65
C ASN A 25 -11.49 1.69 9.14
N GLU A 26 -11.86 2.72 8.41
CA GLU A 26 -12.98 3.60 8.76
C GLU A 26 -14.32 3.08 8.21
N VAL A 27 -14.25 2.16 7.25
CA VAL A 27 -15.40 1.56 6.56
C VAL A 27 -15.27 0.04 6.58
N ALA A 28 -16.39 -0.66 6.72
CA ALA A 28 -16.43 -2.12 6.67
C ALA A 28 -15.98 -2.65 5.30
N GLN A 29 -15.16 -3.71 5.32
CA GLN A 29 -14.64 -4.38 4.12
C GLN A 29 -14.76 -5.89 4.29
N PRO A 30 -14.99 -6.65 3.20
CA PRO A 30 -14.84 -8.10 3.21
C PRO A 30 -13.45 -8.50 3.71
N GLY A 31 -13.37 -9.47 4.63
CA GLY A 31 -12.09 -9.93 5.20
C GLY A 31 -11.10 -10.46 4.15
N ALA A 32 -11.59 -10.95 3.01
CA ALA A 32 -10.77 -11.38 1.88
C ALA A 32 -9.95 -10.24 1.23
N LEU A 33 -10.29 -8.97 1.48
CA LEU A 33 -9.54 -7.81 1.00
C LEU A 33 -8.45 -7.35 1.99
N ALA A 34 -8.36 -7.97 3.16
CA ALA A 34 -7.32 -7.62 4.14
C ALA A 34 -5.95 -8.05 3.61
N LEU A 35 -5.03 -7.08 3.49
CA LEU A 35 -3.68 -7.29 3.00
C LEU A 35 -2.67 -6.65 3.95
N LEU A 36 -1.62 -7.41 4.28
CA LEU A 36 -0.48 -6.95 5.06
C LEU A 36 0.83 -7.39 4.41
N ALA A 37 1.71 -6.43 4.13
CA ALA A 37 3.04 -6.66 3.59
C ALA A 37 4.12 -6.20 4.58
N ILE A 38 5.03 -7.10 4.95
CA ILE A 38 6.19 -6.82 5.81
C ILE A 38 7.46 -7.03 4.98
N GLY A 39 8.38 -6.06 5.01
CA GLY A 39 9.59 -6.10 4.19
C GLY A 39 10.26 -4.73 4.06
N ARG A 40 11.34 -4.69 3.28
CA ARG A 40 12.11 -3.48 2.95
C ARG A 40 11.53 -2.79 1.72
N TYR A 41 10.65 -1.84 1.97
CA TYR A 41 9.99 -1.04 0.96
C TYR A 41 10.39 0.43 1.10
N ASP A 42 10.65 1.09 -0.02
CA ASP A 42 10.60 2.53 -0.17
C ASP A 42 9.12 2.96 -0.20
N VAL A 43 8.67 3.68 0.84
CA VAL A 43 7.25 4.05 1.02
C VAL A 43 7.09 5.53 0.73
N LYS A 44 6.22 5.87 -0.21
CA LYS A 44 5.84 7.24 -0.54
C LYS A 44 4.38 7.47 -0.17
N VAL A 45 4.16 8.49 0.63
CA VAL A 45 2.83 8.97 1.00
C VAL A 45 2.59 10.28 0.28
N SER A 46 1.46 10.38 -0.38
CA SER A 46 1.03 11.58 -1.11
C SER A 46 -0.46 11.81 -0.86
N THR A 47 -0.95 12.98 -1.25
CA THR A 47 -2.38 13.29 -1.21
C THR A 47 -2.93 13.10 -2.62
N GLY A 48 -3.87 12.17 -2.76
CA GLY A 48 -4.61 11.97 -4.00
C GLY A 48 -5.65 13.06 -4.20
N PRO A 49 -6.25 13.12 -5.39
CA PRO A 49 -7.28 14.11 -5.64
C PRO A 49 -8.56 13.71 -4.86
N GLY A 50 -9.31 14.72 -4.41
CA GLY A 50 -10.33 14.55 -3.37
C GLY A 50 -9.80 14.48 -1.92
N GLY A 51 -8.49 14.62 -1.68
CA GLY A 51 -7.91 14.78 -0.33
C GLY A 51 -7.59 13.48 0.40
N GLY A 52 -7.88 12.32 -0.20
CA GLY A 52 -7.56 11.00 0.35
C GLY A 52 -6.05 10.72 0.33
N GLN A 53 -5.57 9.94 1.31
CA GLN A 53 -4.16 9.58 1.35
C GLN A 53 -3.83 8.50 0.30
N VAL A 54 -2.77 8.71 -0.48
CA VAL A 54 -2.24 7.73 -1.43
C VAL A 54 -0.92 7.19 -0.89
N VAL A 55 -0.89 5.89 -0.57
CA VAL A 55 0.29 5.20 -0.03
C VAL A 55 0.83 4.24 -1.09
N THR A 56 2.04 4.51 -1.58
CA THR A 56 2.74 3.65 -2.54
C THR A 56 3.96 3.02 -1.91
N ALA A 57 4.26 1.77 -2.24
CA ALA A 57 5.38 1.04 -1.69
C ALA A 57 6.15 0.27 -2.77
N TYR A 58 7.46 0.50 -2.84
CA TYR A 58 8.34 -0.12 -3.84
C TYR A 58 9.42 -0.96 -3.17
N GLY A 59 9.63 -2.18 -3.66
CA GLY A 59 10.75 -3.00 -3.22
C GLY A 59 12.08 -2.28 -3.42
N THR A 60 12.98 -2.37 -2.44
CA THR A 60 14.31 -1.72 -2.52
C THR A 60 15.29 -2.46 -3.46
N ASP A 61 14.88 -3.63 -3.96
CA ASP A 61 15.67 -4.58 -4.74
C ASP A 61 15.14 -4.75 -6.18
N LEU A 62 14.36 -3.79 -6.69
CA LEU A 62 13.75 -3.85 -8.03
C LEU A 62 14.78 -3.79 -9.17
N GLY A 63 15.95 -3.19 -8.94
CA GLY A 63 17.04 -3.13 -9.93
C GLY A 63 16.56 -2.52 -11.27
N PRO A 64 16.87 -3.14 -12.43
CA PRO A 64 16.41 -2.64 -13.74
C PRO A 64 14.89 -2.57 -13.91
N LEU A 65 14.13 -3.23 -13.03
CA LEU A 65 12.67 -3.20 -13.07
C LEU A 65 12.06 -2.03 -12.29
N ASP A 66 12.86 -1.18 -11.64
CA ASP A 66 12.35 -0.10 -10.78
C ASP A 66 11.45 0.89 -11.57
N ALA A 67 11.94 1.44 -12.68
CA ALA A 67 11.15 2.35 -13.52
C ALA A 67 9.85 1.72 -14.06
N PRO A 68 9.86 0.53 -14.71
CA PRO A 68 8.63 -0.08 -15.19
C PRO A 68 7.69 -0.55 -14.07
N ALA A 69 8.21 -0.84 -12.87
CA ALA A 69 7.40 -1.18 -11.70
C ALA A 69 6.69 0.03 -11.09
N ARG A 70 7.27 1.23 -11.20
CA ARG A 70 6.70 2.50 -10.70
C ARG A 70 5.66 3.09 -11.63
N ALA A 71 5.90 3.07 -12.94
CA ALA A 71 5.05 3.72 -13.93
C ALA A 71 3.54 3.45 -13.80
N PRO A 72 3.05 2.20 -13.64
CA PRO A 72 1.61 1.96 -13.48
C PRO A 72 1.08 2.44 -12.12
N VAL A 73 1.88 2.30 -11.06
CA VAL A 73 1.51 2.67 -9.68
C VAL A 73 1.33 4.18 -9.54
N GLU A 74 2.21 4.95 -10.16
CA GLU A 74 2.15 6.41 -10.13
C GLU A 74 0.95 6.97 -10.91
N ARG A 75 0.37 6.17 -11.80
CA ARG A 75 -0.84 6.52 -12.57
C ARG A 75 -2.15 6.19 -11.85
N THR A 76 -2.13 5.37 -10.79
CA THR A 76 -3.34 4.98 -10.05
C THR A 76 -4.22 6.17 -9.64
N PRO A 77 -3.70 7.31 -9.14
CA PRO A 77 -4.53 8.45 -8.75
C PRO A 77 -5.38 9.00 -9.90
N GLU A 78 -4.82 9.07 -11.12
CA GLU A 78 -5.53 9.54 -12.30
C GLU A 78 -6.69 8.61 -12.69
N ILE A 79 -6.48 7.29 -12.56
CA ILE A 79 -7.50 6.27 -12.86
C ILE A 79 -8.64 6.33 -11.83
N VAL A 80 -8.31 6.58 -10.56
CA VAL A 80 -9.31 6.74 -9.49
C VAL A 80 -10.17 7.97 -9.75
N GLU A 81 -9.57 9.11 -10.10
CA GLU A 81 -10.33 10.31 -10.48
C GLU A 81 -11.21 10.10 -11.70
N ALA A 82 -10.68 9.46 -12.75
CA ALA A 82 -11.46 9.15 -13.93
C ALA A 82 -12.68 8.28 -13.59
N ARG A 83 -12.56 7.35 -12.64
CA ARG A 83 -13.68 6.51 -12.16
C ARG A 83 -14.63 7.27 -11.24
N ALA A 84 -14.13 8.25 -10.46
CA ALA A 84 -14.97 9.04 -9.56
C ALA A 84 -16.04 9.85 -10.31
N ASN A 85 -15.76 10.26 -11.55
CA ASN A 85 -16.75 10.93 -12.42
C ASN A 85 -18.00 10.09 -12.70
N TRP A 86 -17.89 8.76 -12.62
CA TRP A 86 -18.98 7.83 -12.97
C TRP A 86 -19.62 7.20 -11.74
N PHE A 87 -18.79 6.89 -10.73
CA PHE A 87 -19.21 6.10 -9.56
C PHE A 87 -19.23 6.91 -8.25
N GLY A 88 -18.83 8.18 -8.30
CA GLY A 88 -18.63 9.01 -7.12
C GLY A 88 -17.27 8.75 -6.43
N PRO A 89 -16.97 9.53 -5.39
CA PRO A 89 -15.69 9.43 -4.67
C PRO A 89 -15.44 8.04 -4.09
N CYS A 90 -14.17 7.63 -4.02
CA CYS A 90 -13.79 6.39 -3.35
C CYS A 90 -14.23 6.44 -1.87
N PRO A 91 -14.97 5.44 -1.37
CA PRO A 91 -15.49 5.47 0.00
C PRO A 91 -14.41 5.12 1.05
N TYR A 92 -13.21 4.72 0.63
CA TYR A 92 -12.10 4.39 1.54
C TYR A 92 -11.26 5.64 1.82
N ALA A 93 -10.83 5.79 3.08
CA ALA A 93 -10.04 6.93 3.55
C ALA A 93 -8.65 7.08 2.88
N GLY A 94 -8.24 6.09 2.09
CA GLY A 94 -7.03 6.14 1.28
C GLY A 94 -6.99 5.04 0.23
N VAL A 95 -6.10 5.21 -0.75
CA VAL A 95 -5.81 4.25 -1.82
C VAL A 95 -4.34 3.89 -1.73
N GLY A 96 -3.96 2.65 -2.00
CA GLY A 96 -2.56 2.27 -1.97
C GLY A 96 -2.22 1.11 -2.89
N ASP A 97 -0.97 1.11 -3.33
CA ASP A 97 -0.41 0.14 -4.27
C ASP A 97 0.98 -0.29 -3.81
N GLN A 98 1.34 -1.53 -4.12
CA GLN A 98 2.61 -2.12 -3.73
C GLN A 98 3.23 -2.87 -4.91
N SER A 99 4.53 -2.65 -5.14
CA SER A 99 5.28 -3.32 -6.20
C SER A 99 6.55 -3.93 -5.63
N GLY A 100 6.78 -5.20 -5.94
CA GLY A 100 7.91 -5.98 -5.45
C GLY A 100 8.24 -7.11 -6.40
N ARG A 101 9.49 -7.58 -6.33
CA ARG A 101 9.92 -8.73 -7.11
C ARG A 101 9.23 -9.99 -6.59
N ARG A 102 8.60 -10.74 -7.49
CA ARG A 102 8.14 -12.10 -7.17
C ARG A 102 9.34 -13.05 -7.18
N GLU A 103 9.80 -13.47 -6.01
CA GLU A 103 10.66 -14.64 -5.93
C GLU A 103 9.83 -15.90 -6.12
N ARG A 104 10.29 -16.79 -7.01
CA ARG A 104 9.66 -18.08 -7.28
C ARG A 104 9.83 -18.92 -6.02
N LEU A 105 8.72 -19.32 -5.38
CA LEU A 105 8.72 -20.30 -4.30
C LEU A 105 9.35 -21.60 -4.83
N ALA A 106 10.64 -21.80 -4.58
CA ALA A 106 11.28 -23.10 -4.68
C ALA A 106 10.88 -23.88 -3.42
N ALA A 107 9.85 -24.72 -3.55
CA ALA A 107 9.57 -25.73 -2.56
C ALA A 107 10.77 -26.67 -2.46
N SER A 108 11.58 -26.53 -1.42
CA SER A 108 12.54 -27.55 -1.01
C SER A 108 11.94 -28.31 0.16
N ARG A 109 11.32 -29.46 -0.14
CA ARG A 109 11.20 -30.55 0.82
C ARG A 109 12.59 -31.09 1.08
N HIS A 110 13.01 -31.15 2.34
CA HIS A 110 13.86 -32.21 2.88
C HIS A 110 13.43 -32.46 4.32
#